data_AF-F0GCM9-F1
#
_entry.id   AF-F0GCM9-F1
#
_cell.length_a   1.000
_cell.length_b   1.000
_cell.length_c   1.000
_cell.angle_alpha   90.00
_cell.angle_beta   90.00
_cell.angle_gamma   90.00
#
_symmetry.space_group_name_H-M   'P 1'
#
loop_
_entity.id
_entity.type
_entity.pdbx_description
1 polymer ?
#
loop_
_entity_poly.entity_id
_entity_poly.type
_entity_poly.pdbx_seq_one_letter_code
_entity_poly.pdbx_strand_id
1 'polypeptide(L)'
;MLGRIRRRLVAFAQARHRGDLAGVFVDRPTKASADRVAGTIEMLRNLPEPVPMIADHVNLWLPARIAGALHAHGIWTLTDLTVRIPRRRRWWSAIAGLGVAGARRIEAFFAAHPALTERARALIVAAPSSSIVTWEQLRVPHEVDGSRGQFRAPQSACLLKASNDYEAVKSWLSLHESAATQRAYRKEAERLILWAIV
;
A
#
# COMPACT_ATOMS: atom_id res chain seq x y z
N MET A 1 10.81 42.13 -10.02
CA MET A 1 11.58 41.11 -10.75
C MET A 1 12.25 40.10 -9.80
N LEU A 2 13.05 40.55 -8.82
CA LEU A 2 13.80 39.71 -7.86
C LEU A 2 12.93 38.69 -7.07
N GLY A 3 11.73 39.09 -6.63
CA GLY A 3 10.82 38.17 -5.92
C GLY A 3 10.35 36.97 -6.74
N ARG A 4 10.26 37.09 -8.08
CA ARG A 4 9.92 35.95 -8.96
C ARG A 4 11.09 34.97 -9.07
N ILE A 5 12.33 35.48 -9.20
CA ILE A 5 13.55 34.66 -9.28
C ILE A 5 13.72 33.85 -8.00
N ARG A 6 13.55 34.49 -6.84
CA ARG A 6 13.60 33.85 -5.53
C ARG A 6 12.61 32.69 -5.40
N ARG A 7 11.33 32.91 -5.74
CA ARG A 7 10.31 31.84 -5.72
C ARG A 7 10.67 30.69 -6.66
N ARG A 8 11.27 30.98 -7.81
CA ARG A 8 11.71 29.97 -8.77
C ARG A 8 12.88 29.15 -8.25
N LEU A 9 13.83 29.75 -7.52
CA LEU A 9 14.93 29.05 -6.86
C LEU A 9 14.45 28.17 -5.71
N VAL A 10 13.52 28.66 -4.90
CA VAL A 10 12.85 27.87 -3.84
C VAL A 10 12.15 26.65 -4.45
N ALA A 11 11.34 26.86 -5.49
CA ALA A 11 10.64 25.78 -6.17
C ALA A 11 11.61 24.75 -6.81
N PHE A 12 12.72 25.22 -7.37
CA PHE A 12 13.75 24.35 -7.94
C PHE A 12 14.44 23.51 -6.86
N ALA A 13 14.81 24.10 -5.73
CA ALA A 13 15.39 23.38 -4.60
C ALA A 13 14.43 22.33 -4.03
N GLN A 14 13.14 22.67 -3.91
CA GLN A 14 12.09 21.76 -3.47
C GLN A 14 11.87 20.60 -4.45
N ALA A 15 11.89 20.87 -5.76
CA ALA A 15 11.80 19.83 -6.79
C ALA A 15 12.98 18.85 -6.77
N ARG A 16 14.11 19.25 -6.16
CA ARG A 16 15.27 18.39 -5.93
C ARG A 16 15.36 17.83 -4.50
N HIS A 17 14.26 17.90 -3.75
CA HIS A 17 14.16 17.45 -2.36
C HIS A 17 15.19 18.09 -1.40
N ARG A 18 15.69 19.28 -1.71
CA ARG A 18 16.64 20.05 -0.88
C ARG A 18 15.95 21.23 -0.21
N GLY A 19 15.09 20.92 0.76
CA GLY A 19 14.39 21.92 1.57
C GLY A 19 15.34 22.81 2.39
N ASP A 20 16.48 22.25 2.79
CA ASP A 20 17.59 22.97 3.44
C ASP A 20 18.13 24.11 2.56
N LEU A 21 18.32 23.86 1.27
CA LEU A 21 18.78 24.87 0.31
C LEU A 21 17.68 25.88 -0.03
N ALA A 22 16.41 25.45 -0.02
CA ALA A 22 15.26 26.32 -0.25
C ALA A 22 15.15 27.43 0.82
N GLY A 23 15.46 27.10 2.08
CA GLY A 23 15.41 28.05 3.21
C GLY A 23 16.32 29.27 3.02
N VAL A 24 17.47 29.09 2.36
CA VAL A 24 18.45 30.16 2.10
C VAL A 24 17.87 31.31 1.28
N PHE A 25 16.86 31.04 0.45
CA PHE A 25 16.25 32.04 -0.42
C PHE A 25 15.06 32.77 0.22
N VAL A 26 14.55 32.33 1.37
CA VAL A 26 13.36 32.94 2.00
C VAL A 26 13.68 34.32 2.57
N ASP A 27 14.84 34.45 3.21
CA ASP A 27 15.27 35.67 3.92
C ASP A 27 15.80 36.78 3.00
N ARG A 28 15.90 38.00 3.52
CA ARG A 28 16.49 39.14 2.81
C ARG A 28 18.01 39.10 2.99
N PRO A 29 18.82 39.00 1.91
CA PRO A 29 20.24 38.73 2.06
C PRO A 29 20.99 39.95 2.63
N THR A 30 21.76 39.73 3.69
CA THR A 30 22.89 40.57 4.11
C THR A 30 24.14 40.25 3.27
N LYS A 31 25.25 41.00 3.43
CA LYS A 31 26.48 40.77 2.65
C LYS A 31 27.04 39.34 2.84
N ALA A 32 27.09 38.85 4.09
CA ALA A 32 27.45 37.46 4.40
C ALA A 32 26.43 36.43 3.87
N SER A 33 25.16 36.82 3.71
CA SER A 33 24.14 35.98 3.08
C SER A 33 24.25 35.97 1.56
N ALA A 34 24.89 36.96 0.92
CA ALA A 34 25.03 37.01 -0.54
C ALA A 34 25.99 35.92 -1.04
N ASP A 35 27.14 35.74 -0.37
CA ASP A 35 28.10 34.67 -0.69
C ASP A 35 27.47 33.29 -0.46
N ARG A 36 26.70 33.13 0.62
CA ARG A 36 25.92 31.91 0.88
C ARG A 36 24.90 31.64 -0.23
N VAL A 37 24.15 32.65 -0.65
CA VAL A 37 23.17 32.55 -1.75
C VAL A 37 23.87 32.16 -3.06
N ALA A 38 25.01 32.77 -3.38
CA ALA A 38 25.79 32.43 -4.57
C ALA A 38 26.28 30.97 -4.53
N GLY A 39 26.82 30.52 -3.40
CA GLY A 39 27.23 29.12 -3.19
C GLY A 39 26.05 28.15 -3.31
N THR A 40 24.89 28.48 -2.75
CA THR A 40 23.68 27.66 -2.89
C THR A 40 23.18 27.57 -4.34
N ILE A 41 23.27 28.65 -5.11
CA ILE A 41 22.91 28.63 -6.54
C ILE A 41 23.84 27.69 -7.32
N GLU A 42 25.15 27.71 -7.07
CA GLU A 42 26.09 26.78 -7.70
C GLU A 42 25.83 25.33 -7.30
N MET A 43 25.55 25.06 -6.02
CA MET A 43 25.16 23.72 -5.57
C MET A 43 23.90 23.22 -6.27
N LEU A 44 22.86 24.06 -6.40
CA LEU A 44 21.63 23.70 -7.09
C LEU A 44 21.86 23.45 -8.59
N ARG A 45 22.75 24.22 -9.22
CA ARG A 45 23.07 24.06 -10.65
C ARG A 45 23.69 22.70 -10.95
N ASN A 46 24.54 22.19 -10.05
CA ASN A 46 25.24 20.91 -10.22
C ASN A 46 24.49 19.72 -9.62
N LEU A 47 23.31 19.93 -9.04
CA LEU A 47 22.55 18.86 -8.42
C LEU A 47 21.91 17.99 -9.52
N PRO A 48 22.04 16.65 -9.45
CA PRO A 48 21.34 15.76 -10.38
C PRO A 48 19.82 15.84 -10.15
N GLU A 49 19.05 15.43 -11.15
CA GLU A 49 17.61 15.23 -10.97
C GLU A 49 17.40 14.00 -10.07
N PRO A 50 16.60 14.10 -8.99
CA PRO A 50 16.36 12.97 -8.12
C PRO A 50 15.67 11.86 -8.92
N VAL A 51 16.08 10.62 -8.69
CA VAL A 51 15.48 9.43 -9.30
C VAL A 51 14.63 8.74 -8.23
N PRO A 52 13.34 8.48 -8.47
CA PRO A 52 12.48 7.86 -7.46
C PRO A 52 12.94 6.45 -7.13
N MET A 53 13.06 6.18 -5.84
CA MET A 53 13.35 4.86 -5.28
C MET A 53 12.09 4.25 -4.67
N ILE A 54 12.01 2.94 -4.70
CA ILE A 54 10.88 2.16 -4.19
C ILE A 54 10.55 2.44 -2.71
N ALA A 55 11.57 2.74 -1.89
CA ALA A 55 11.43 3.04 -0.47
C ALA A 55 11.06 4.50 -0.18
N ASP A 56 11.05 5.36 -1.20
CA ASP A 56 10.75 6.78 -1.01
C ASP A 56 9.32 6.97 -0.54
N HIS A 57 9.16 7.92 0.37
CA HIS A 57 7.84 8.33 0.82
C HIS A 57 7.05 9.01 -0.29
N VAL A 58 5.75 8.74 -0.34
CA VAL A 58 4.86 9.29 -1.38
C VAL A 58 4.75 10.81 -1.32
N ASN A 59 4.97 11.43 -0.17
CA ASN A 59 4.95 12.89 0.01
C ASN A 59 6.14 13.61 -0.64
N LEU A 60 7.23 12.90 -0.94
CA LEU A 60 8.38 13.47 -1.65
C LEU A 60 8.01 13.71 -3.13
N TRP A 61 7.22 12.82 -3.71
CA TRP A 61 6.97 12.76 -5.15
C TRP A 61 5.57 13.20 -5.57
N LEU A 62 4.59 13.12 -4.67
CA LEU A 62 3.19 13.40 -4.95
C LEU A 62 2.72 14.67 -4.21
N PRO A 63 1.74 15.41 -4.78
CA PRO A 63 1.14 16.55 -4.10
C PRO A 63 0.62 16.21 -2.70
N ALA A 64 0.78 17.13 -1.74
CA ALA A 64 0.41 16.92 -0.33
C ALA A 64 -1.02 16.39 -0.12
N ARG A 65 -1.99 16.85 -0.93
CA ARG A 65 -3.38 16.35 -0.88
C ARG A 65 -3.49 14.87 -1.24
N ILE A 66 -2.75 14.44 -2.26
CA ILE A 66 -2.73 13.04 -2.71
C ILE A 66 -1.98 12.20 -1.68
N ALA A 67 -0.80 12.66 -1.24
CA ALA A 67 -0.02 11.97 -0.21
C ALA A 67 -0.80 11.81 1.10
N GLY A 68 -1.53 12.85 1.54
CA GLY A 68 -2.39 12.79 2.72
C GLY A 68 -3.50 11.74 2.60
N ALA A 69 -4.16 11.66 1.43
CA ALA A 69 -5.17 10.63 1.17
C ALA A 69 -4.55 9.21 1.18
N LEU A 70 -3.34 9.04 0.64
CA LEU A 70 -2.63 7.77 0.65
C LEU A 70 -2.20 7.35 2.07
N HIS A 71 -1.65 8.27 2.87
CA HIS A 71 -1.26 8.02 4.26
C HIS A 71 -2.45 7.61 5.12
N ALA A 72 -3.63 8.22 4.93
CA ALA A 72 -4.85 7.85 5.64
C ALA A 72 -5.29 6.40 5.38
N HIS A 73 -4.83 5.79 4.29
CA HIS A 73 -5.04 4.39 3.93
C HIS A 73 -3.79 3.51 4.16
N GLY A 74 -2.84 4.00 4.95
CA GLY A 74 -1.62 3.29 5.33
C GLY A 74 -0.63 3.08 4.18
N ILE A 75 -0.68 3.92 3.15
CA ILE A 75 0.23 3.86 1.99
C ILE A 75 1.26 4.97 2.15
N TRP A 76 2.46 4.61 2.61
CA TRP A 76 3.51 5.57 2.98
C TRP A 76 4.60 5.68 1.92
N THR A 77 4.88 4.60 1.20
CA THR A 77 5.97 4.50 0.23
C THR A 77 5.49 4.25 -1.19
N LEU A 78 6.35 4.51 -2.18
CA LEU A 78 6.08 4.14 -3.58
C LEU A 78 5.92 2.62 -3.76
N THR A 79 6.51 1.80 -2.89
CA THR A 79 6.28 0.35 -2.84
C THR A 79 4.87 0.02 -2.38
N ASP A 80 4.40 0.59 -1.27
CA ASP A 80 3.04 0.36 -0.77
C ASP A 80 1.99 0.68 -1.86
N LEU A 81 2.25 1.76 -2.60
CA LEU A 81 1.42 2.23 -3.70
C LEU A 81 1.47 1.28 -4.91
N THR A 82 2.64 0.77 -5.31
CA THR A 82 2.76 -0.15 -6.45
C THR A 82 2.23 -1.55 -6.17
N VAL A 83 2.28 -2.00 -4.92
CA VAL A 83 1.80 -3.33 -4.52
C VAL A 83 0.28 -3.40 -4.43
N ARG A 84 -0.38 -2.39 -3.85
CA ARG A 84 -1.80 -2.47 -3.46
C ARG A 84 -2.79 -2.06 -4.55
N ILE A 85 -2.35 -1.27 -5.52
CA ILE A 85 -3.24 -0.36 -6.24
C ILE A 85 -3.32 -0.59 -7.76
N PRO A 86 -2.24 -0.86 -8.51
CA PRO A 86 -2.27 -0.81 -9.98
C PRO A 86 -3.07 -1.94 -10.67
N ARG A 87 -3.65 -2.90 -9.94
CA ARG A 87 -4.26 -4.11 -10.52
C ARG A 87 -5.77 -4.02 -10.77
N ARG A 88 -6.45 -2.97 -10.31
CA ARG A 88 -7.92 -2.84 -10.42
C ARG A 88 -8.33 -1.66 -11.29
N ARG A 89 -9.34 -1.85 -12.14
CA ARG A 89 -10.04 -0.73 -12.79
C ARG A 89 -10.64 0.16 -11.69
N ARG A 90 -10.35 1.46 -11.73
CA ARG A 90 -10.79 2.45 -10.71
C ARG A 90 -10.28 2.18 -9.29
N TRP A 91 -9.06 1.66 -9.13
CA TRP A 91 -8.43 1.40 -7.82
C TRP A 91 -8.55 2.54 -6.80
N TRP A 92 -8.58 3.80 -7.25
CA TRP A 92 -8.69 4.98 -6.41
C TRP A 92 -10.04 5.13 -5.70
N SER A 93 -11.09 4.43 -6.15
CA SER A 93 -12.43 4.54 -5.56
C SER A 93 -12.49 4.07 -4.10
N ALA A 94 -11.57 3.20 -3.69
CA ALA A 94 -11.46 2.74 -2.30
C ALA A 94 -10.74 3.75 -1.38
N ILE A 95 -10.08 4.77 -1.94
CA ILE A 95 -9.24 5.71 -1.21
C ILE A 95 -10.01 7.02 -1.05
N ALA A 96 -10.60 7.20 0.13
CA ALA A 96 -11.29 8.45 0.49
C ALA A 96 -10.35 9.65 0.30
N GLY A 97 -10.80 10.65 -0.46
CA GLY A 97 -10.00 11.84 -0.79
C GLY A 97 -9.18 11.75 -2.07
N LEU A 98 -9.11 10.57 -2.73
CA LEU A 98 -8.44 10.40 -4.01
C LEU A 98 -9.44 10.31 -5.18
N GLY A 99 -9.55 11.41 -5.94
CA GLY A 99 -10.38 11.47 -7.15
C GLY A 99 -9.65 10.98 -8.42
N VAL A 100 -10.41 10.89 -9.52
CA VAL A 100 -9.91 10.48 -10.85
C VAL A 100 -8.68 11.30 -11.29
N ALA A 101 -8.68 12.61 -11.05
CA ALA A 101 -7.56 13.46 -11.40
C ALA A 101 -6.28 13.12 -10.61
N GLY A 102 -6.41 12.79 -9.32
CA GLY A 102 -5.30 12.34 -8.49
C GLY A 102 -4.76 10.98 -8.94
N ALA A 103 -5.66 10.06 -9.26
CA ALA A 103 -5.31 8.75 -9.80
C ALA A 103 -4.55 8.85 -11.12
N ARG A 104 -5.06 9.63 -12.09
CA ARG A 104 -4.37 9.88 -13.38
C ARG A 104 -3.00 10.50 -13.19
N ARG A 105 -2.82 11.36 -12.19
CA ARG A 105 -1.51 11.95 -11.89
C ARG A 105 -0.53 10.92 -11.36
N ILE A 106 -0.98 10.02 -10.50
CA ILE A 106 -0.18 8.88 -10.02
C ILE A 106 0.18 7.97 -11.20
N GLU A 107 -0.79 7.63 -12.04
CA GLU A 107 -0.56 6.79 -13.23
C GLU A 107 0.45 7.42 -14.18
N ALA A 108 0.34 8.73 -14.45
CA ALA A 108 1.30 9.46 -15.27
C ALA A 108 2.71 9.48 -14.64
N PHE A 109 2.81 9.61 -13.32
CA PHE A 109 4.10 9.54 -12.61
C PHE A 109 4.77 8.17 -12.79
N PHE A 110 4.03 7.08 -12.64
CA PHE A 110 4.58 5.73 -12.85
C PHE A 110 4.89 5.44 -14.32
N ALA A 111 4.10 5.97 -15.26
CA ALA A 111 4.37 5.87 -16.69
C ALA A 111 5.67 6.58 -17.08
N ALA A 112 6.00 7.70 -16.42
CA ALA A 112 7.27 8.41 -16.61
C ALA A 112 8.48 7.67 -15.98
N HIS A 113 8.23 6.73 -15.05
CA HIS A 113 9.28 6.00 -14.33
C HIS A 113 9.07 4.47 -14.41
N PRO A 114 9.18 3.86 -15.60
CA PRO A 114 8.92 2.43 -15.79
C PRO A 114 9.85 1.54 -14.92
N ALA A 115 11.10 1.96 -14.71
CA ALA A 115 12.05 1.24 -13.85
C ALA A 115 11.60 1.11 -12.39
N LEU A 116 10.84 2.07 -11.87
CA LEU A 116 10.25 2.01 -10.52
C LEU A 116 9.20 0.91 -10.44
N THR A 117 8.34 0.83 -11.45
CA THR A 117 7.29 -0.20 -11.56
C THR A 117 7.90 -1.58 -11.68
N GLU A 118 8.97 -1.74 -12.46
CA GLU A 118 9.64 -3.03 -12.65
C GLU A 118 10.30 -3.51 -11.36
N ARG A 119 11.02 -2.63 -10.66
CA ARG A 119 11.60 -2.95 -9.34
C ARG A 119 10.53 -3.36 -8.32
N ALA A 120 9.40 -2.64 -8.28
CA ALA A 120 8.28 -3.01 -7.42
C ALA A 120 7.67 -4.37 -7.78
N ARG A 121 7.54 -4.70 -9.08
CA ARG A 121 7.09 -6.02 -9.52
C ARG A 121 8.04 -7.13 -9.10
N ALA A 122 9.35 -6.92 -9.25
CA ALA A 122 10.36 -7.87 -8.82
C ALA A 122 10.26 -8.19 -7.32
N LEU A 123 9.96 -7.17 -6.49
CA LEU A 123 9.71 -7.39 -5.06
C LEU A 123 8.45 -8.21 -4.77
N ILE A 124 7.35 -8.01 -5.52
CA ILE A 124 6.13 -8.81 -5.35
C ILE A 124 6.37 -10.28 -5.72
N VAL A 125 7.17 -10.53 -6.76
CA VAL A 125 7.53 -11.90 -7.17
C VAL A 125 8.45 -12.55 -6.14
N ALA A 126 9.33 -11.78 -5.50
CA ALA A 126 10.24 -12.27 -4.45
C ALA A 126 9.57 -12.43 -3.08
N ALA A 127 8.49 -11.68 -2.79
CA ALA A 127 7.71 -11.86 -1.58
C ALA A 127 6.98 -13.21 -1.68
N PRO A 128 7.21 -14.17 -0.77
CA PRO A 128 6.42 -15.39 -0.76
C PRO A 128 4.97 -14.95 -0.59
N SER A 129 4.15 -15.18 -1.62
CA SER A 129 2.71 -15.19 -1.43
C SER A 129 2.45 -16.11 -0.25
N SER A 130 1.62 -15.68 0.70
CA SER A 130 0.98 -16.62 1.62
C SER A 130 0.43 -17.74 0.73
N SER A 131 1.11 -18.89 0.74
CA SER A 131 0.87 -19.95 -0.21
C SER A 131 -0.61 -20.28 -0.12
N ILE A 132 -1.29 -20.42 -1.26
CA ILE A 132 -2.62 -21.02 -1.26
C ILE A 132 -2.42 -22.41 -0.64
N VAL A 133 -2.84 -22.55 0.61
CA VAL A 133 -2.70 -23.79 1.38
C VAL A 133 -3.92 -24.66 1.13
N THR A 134 -3.74 -25.97 1.17
CA THR A 134 -4.88 -26.88 1.10
C THR A 134 -5.75 -26.72 2.36
N TRP A 135 -7.00 -27.17 2.30
CA TRP A 135 -7.90 -27.15 3.46
C TRP A 135 -7.29 -27.75 4.72
N GLU A 136 -6.50 -28.82 4.60
CA GLU A 136 -5.85 -29.49 5.73
C GLU A 136 -4.77 -28.62 6.40
N GLN A 137 -4.20 -27.68 5.66
CA GLN A 137 -3.14 -26.77 6.08
C GLN A 137 -3.66 -25.37 6.45
N LEU A 138 -4.93 -25.08 6.14
CA LEU A 138 -5.56 -23.82 6.50
C LEU A 138 -5.53 -23.63 8.02
N ARG A 139 -5.07 -22.46 8.45
CA ARG A 139 -5.07 -22.02 9.84
C ARG A 139 -5.86 -20.71 9.91
N VAL A 140 -7.03 -20.78 10.52
CA VAL A 140 -7.90 -19.61 10.72
C VAL A 140 -7.42 -18.88 11.99
N PRO A 141 -7.23 -17.55 11.96
CA PRO A 141 -6.90 -16.78 13.16
C PRO A 141 -7.95 -16.95 14.25
N HIS A 142 -7.53 -17.02 15.51
CA HIS A 142 -8.42 -17.31 16.63
C HIS A 142 -9.53 -16.26 16.81
N GLU A 143 -9.29 -15.03 16.37
CA GLU A 143 -10.26 -13.94 16.41
C GLU A 143 -11.51 -14.21 15.54
N VAL A 144 -11.36 -15.06 14.52
CA VAL A 144 -12.38 -15.34 13.50
C VAL A 144 -12.61 -16.84 13.30
N ASP A 145 -12.10 -17.71 14.19
CA ASP A 145 -12.27 -19.17 14.09
C ASP A 145 -13.66 -19.66 14.50
N GLY A 146 -14.53 -18.78 15.01
CA GLY A 146 -15.89 -19.08 15.44
C GLY A 146 -15.98 -19.77 16.81
N SER A 147 -14.88 -19.97 17.52
CA SER A 147 -14.87 -20.53 18.88
C SER A 147 -15.60 -19.63 19.89
N ARG A 148 -15.59 -18.31 19.65
CA ARG A 148 -16.29 -17.28 20.45
C ARG A 148 -17.55 -16.75 19.77
N GLY A 149 -18.03 -17.41 18.72
CA GLY A 149 -19.14 -16.94 17.89
C GLY A 149 -20.46 -16.88 18.66
N GLN A 150 -21.17 -15.75 18.56
CA GLN A 150 -22.48 -15.55 19.20
C GLN A 150 -23.56 -16.54 18.71
N PHE A 151 -23.36 -17.13 17.53
CA PHE A 151 -24.29 -18.08 16.90
C PHE A 151 -23.98 -19.55 17.22
N ARG A 152 -23.03 -19.83 18.12
CA ARG A 152 -22.72 -21.19 18.56
C ARG A 152 -23.56 -21.54 19.79
N ALA A 153 -24.27 -22.67 19.71
CA ALA A 153 -24.99 -23.21 20.86
C ALA A 153 -24.00 -23.66 21.97
N PRO A 154 -24.43 -23.73 23.24
CA PRO A 154 -23.62 -24.30 24.31
C PRO A 154 -23.15 -25.72 23.96
N GLN A 155 -21.93 -26.10 24.35
CA GLN A 155 -21.31 -27.37 23.95
C GLN A 155 -22.13 -28.60 24.36
N SER A 156 -22.89 -28.51 25.46
CA SER A 156 -23.80 -29.56 25.92
C SER A 156 -24.97 -29.82 24.95
N ALA A 157 -25.32 -28.84 24.12
CA ALA A 157 -26.38 -28.95 23.11
C ALA A 157 -25.82 -29.32 21.72
N CYS A 158 -24.50 -29.34 21.53
CA CYS A 158 -23.88 -29.66 20.25
C CYS A 158 -23.72 -31.18 20.08
N LEU A 159 -24.25 -31.72 18.98
CA LEU A 159 -24.04 -33.13 18.60
C LEU A 159 -22.61 -33.40 18.12
N LEU A 160 -21.95 -32.39 17.53
CA LEU A 160 -20.57 -32.47 17.07
C LEU A 160 -19.62 -31.98 18.17
N LYS A 161 -18.56 -32.76 18.45
CA LYS A 161 -17.45 -32.35 19.32
C LYS A 161 -16.50 -31.39 18.61
N ALA A 162 -17.03 -30.28 18.10
CA ALA A 162 -16.27 -29.24 17.42
C ALA A 162 -16.25 -27.96 18.24
N SER A 163 -15.05 -27.42 18.47
CA SER A 163 -14.81 -26.22 19.28
C SER A 163 -14.71 -24.93 18.46
N ASN A 164 -14.51 -25.04 17.15
CA ASN A 164 -14.43 -23.94 16.19
C ASN A 164 -15.14 -24.32 14.87
N ASP A 165 -15.28 -23.36 13.96
CA ASP A 165 -16.03 -23.55 12.71
C ASP A 165 -15.30 -24.50 11.76
N TYR A 166 -13.98 -24.44 11.74
CA TYR A 166 -13.15 -25.34 10.94
C TYR A 166 -13.34 -26.81 11.32
N GLU A 167 -13.32 -27.12 12.63
CA GLU A 167 -13.59 -28.46 13.16
C GLU A 167 -15.01 -28.93 12.88
N ALA A 168 -16.00 -28.02 12.93
CA ALA A 168 -17.40 -28.35 12.67
C ALA A 168 -17.59 -28.76 11.21
N VAL A 169 -17.04 -27.98 10.29
CA VAL A 169 -17.08 -28.27 8.85
C VAL A 169 -16.30 -29.54 8.54
N LYS A 170 -15.11 -29.74 9.12
CA LYS A 170 -14.32 -30.97 8.94
C LYS A 170 -15.08 -32.21 9.43
N SER A 171 -15.75 -32.11 10.58
CA SER A 171 -16.56 -33.20 11.13
C SER A 171 -17.76 -33.49 10.23
N TRP A 172 -18.46 -32.45 9.74
CA TRP A 172 -19.58 -32.60 8.82
C TRP A 172 -19.17 -33.20 7.46
N LEU A 173 -18.03 -32.79 6.90
CA LEU A 173 -17.49 -33.37 5.66
C LEU A 173 -17.11 -34.85 5.81
N SER A 174 -16.80 -35.31 7.03
CA SER A 174 -16.47 -36.72 7.29
C SER A 174 -17.69 -37.64 7.29
N LEU A 175 -18.90 -37.08 7.40
CA LEU A 175 -20.16 -37.84 7.41
C LEU A 175 -20.63 -38.29 6.01
N HIS A 176 -20.02 -37.77 4.95
CA HIS A 176 -20.46 -38.03 3.58
C HIS A 176 -19.66 -39.18 2.95
N GLU A 177 -20.37 -40.21 2.46
CA GLU A 177 -19.76 -41.44 1.94
C GLU A 177 -19.16 -41.28 0.53
N SER A 178 -19.77 -40.43 -0.32
CA SER A 178 -19.30 -40.23 -1.68
C SER A 178 -18.14 -39.24 -1.73
N ALA A 179 -17.00 -39.68 -2.28
CA ALA A 179 -15.84 -38.83 -2.53
C ALA A 179 -16.16 -37.65 -3.46
N ALA A 180 -17.12 -37.79 -4.39
CA ALA A 180 -17.52 -36.70 -5.27
C ALA A 180 -18.28 -35.61 -4.51
N THR A 181 -19.22 -36.00 -3.66
CA THR A 181 -19.99 -35.09 -2.79
C THR A 181 -19.08 -34.40 -1.80
N GLN A 182 -18.16 -35.14 -1.17
CA GLN A 182 -17.20 -34.59 -0.23
C GLN A 182 -16.29 -33.54 -0.88
N ARG A 183 -15.81 -33.76 -2.11
CA ARG A 183 -15.02 -32.76 -2.86
C ARG A 183 -15.82 -31.50 -3.17
N ALA A 184 -17.07 -31.65 -3.63
CA ALA A 184 -17.93 -30.51 -3.94
C ALA A 184 -18.20 -29.66 -2.69
N TYR A 185 -18.55 -30.31 -1.58
CA TYR A 185 -18.81 -29.62 -0.30
C TYR A 185 -17.54 -29.02 0.30
N ARG A 186 -16.40 -29.70 0.20
CA ARG A 186 -15.10 -29.15 0.63
C ARG A 186 -14.77 -27.86 -0.12
N LYS A 187 -14.97 -27.83 -1.45
CA LYS A 187 -14.73 -26.64 -2.26
C LYS A 187 -15.58 -25.45 -1.80
N GLU A 188 -16.87 -25.66 -1.54
CA GLU A 188 -17.76 -24.59 -1.08
C GLU A 188 -17.46 -24.15 0.36
N ALA A 189 -17.08 -25.09 1.23
CA ALA A 189 -16.61 -24.81 2.59
C ALA A 189 -15.33 -23.97 2.60
N GLU A 190 -14.32 -24.37 1.81
CA GLU A 190 -13.08 -23.62 1.60
C GLU A 190 -13.40 -22.18 1.17
N ARG A 191 -14.27 -22.03 0.17
CA ARG A 191 -14.69 -20.72 -0.34
C ARG A 191 -15.36 -19.87 0.75
N LEU A 192 -16.24 -20.46 1.56
CA LEU A 192 -16.94 -19.77 2.64
C LEU A 192 -15.99 -19.30 3.74
N ILE A 193 -15.07 -20.16 4.19
CA ILE A 193 -14.10 -19.79 5.23
C ILE A 193 -13.15 -18.69 4.72
N LEU A 194 -12.64 -18.82 3.50
CA LEU A 194 -11.77 -17.80 2.92
C LEU A 194 -12.49 -16.46 2.73
N TRP A 195 -13.79 -16.48 2.45
CA TRP A 195 -14.60 -15.25 2.40
C TRP A 195 -14.81 -14.63 3.79
N ALA A 196 -14.96 -15.44 4.84
CA ALA A 196 -15.22 -14.95 6.19
C ALA A 196 -14.00 -14.31 6.87
N ILE A 197 -12.78 -14.65 6.45
CA ILE A 197 -11.54 -14.21 7.09
C ILE A 197 -10.79 -13.11 6.34
N VAL A 198 -11.30 -12.65 5.19
CA VAL A 198 -10.72 -11.60 4.32
C VAL A 198 -11.60 -10.35 4.34
#